data_AF-A0A949Z7Z5-F1
#
_entry.id   AF-A0A949Z7Z5-F1
#
_cell.length_a   1.000
_cell.length_b   1.000
_cell.length_c   1.000
_cell.angle_alpha   90.00
_cell.angle_beta   90.00
_cell.angle_gamma   90.00
#
_symmetry.space_group_name_H-M   'P 1'
#
loop_
_entity.id
_entity.type
_entity.pdbx_description
1 polymer ?
#
loop_
_entity_poly.entity_id
_entity_poly.type
_entity_poly.pdbx_seq_one_letter_code
_entity_poly.pdbx_strand_id
1 'polypeptide(L)'
;IQTSDHHLGRLAYERLSTLPGMRILGPKTERAGIVSFQLGTIHAHDLVAYADQFGIAMRGGHHCNQPLMRKLGLHATARASFYFYNTESEIDRLVDVLHRASRYFGV
;
A
#
# COMPACT_ATOMS: atom_id res chain seq x y z
N ILE A 1 8.47 -19.04 6.15
CA ILE A 1 8.01 -18.21 5.02
C ILE A 1 6.63 -17.63 5.33
N GLN A 2 5.55 -18.43 5.29
CA GLN A 2 4.19 -17.94 5.50
C GLN A 2 3.99 -17.13 6.81
N THR A 3 4.46 -17.64 7.96
CA THR A 3 4.40 -16.90 9.24
C THR A 3 5.08 -15.52 9.20
N SER A 4 6.18 -15.39 8.46
CA SER A 4 6.93 -14.14 8.31
C SER A 4 6.16 -13.15 7.42
N ASP A 5 5.57 -13.60 6.31
CA ASP A 5 4.80 -12.75 5.41
C ASP A 5 3.51 -12.23 6.06
N HIS A 6 2.84 -13.06 6.86
CA HIS A 6 1.65 -12.66 7.63
C HIS A 6 2.00 -11.61 8.69
N HIS A 7 3.14 -11.75 9.38
CA HIS A 7 3.64 -10.76 10.33
C HIS A 7 3.90 -9.41 9.66
N LEU A 8 4.65 -9.40 8.55
CA LEU A 8 4.94 -8.18 7.79
C LEU A 8 3.67 -7.54 7.23
N GLY A 9 2.73 -8.34 6.73
CA GLY A 9 1.44 -7.86 6.25
C GLY A 9 0.63 -7.15 7.34
N ARG A 10 0.59 -7.71 8.55
CA ARG A 10 -0.08 -7.10 9.71
C ARG A 10 0.60 -5.81 10.14
N LEU A 11 1.93 -5.82 10.27
CA LEU A 11 2.70 -4.63 10.64
C LEU A 11 2.50 -3.50 9.62
N ALA A 12 2.59 -3.82 8.32
CA ALA A 12 2.33 -2.85 7.26
C ALA A 12 0.91 -2.29 7.32
N TYR A 13 -0.11 -3.13 7.59
CA TYR A 13 -1.47 -2.64 7.80
C TYR A 13 -1.54 -1.65 8.97
N GLU A 14 -0.97 -2.00 10.13
CA GLU A 14 -0.97 -1.16 11.33
C GLU A 14 -0.31 0.20 11.08
N ARG A 15 0.89 0.20 10.48
CA ARG A 15 1.66 1.43 10.20
C ARG A 15 1.01 2.29 9.11
N LEU A 16 0.53 1.69 8.02
CA LEU A 16 -0.13 2.44 6.96
C LEU A 16 -1.45 3.05 7.46
N SER A 17 -2.16 2.37 8.37
CA SER A 17 -3.42 2.86 8.94
C SER A 17 -3.27 4.15 9.75
N THR A 18 -2.06 4.54 10.16
CA THR A 18 -1.84 5.79 10.88
C THR A 18 -1.79 7.02 9.95
N LEU A 19 -1.70 6.81 8.63
CA LEU A 19 -1.60 7.92 7.68
C LEU A 19 -2.99 8.56 7.45
N PRO A 20 -3.12 9.89 7.58
CA PRO A 20 -4.34 10.60 7.21
C PRO A 20 -4.73 10.33 5.75
N GLY A 21 -6.02 10.18 5.49
CA GLY A 21 -6.52 9.87 4.14
C GLY A 21 -6.26 8.44 3.66
N MET A 22 -5.65 7.58 4.47
CA MET A 22 -5.40 6.19 4.11
C MET A 22 -6.71 5.37 4.08
N ARG A 23 -6.97 4.70 2.96
CA ARG A 23 -8.02 3.69 2.83
C ARG A 23 -7.40 2.37 2.39
N ILE A 24 -7.24 1.45 3.34
CA ILE A 24 -6.75 0.10 3.07
C ILE A 24 -7.91 -0.81 2.62
N LEU A 25 -7.66 -1.65 1.62
CA LEU A 25 -8.59 -2.65 1.12
C LEU A 25 -8.19 -4.05 1.60
N GLY A 26 -9.21 -4.88 1.82
CA GLY A 26 -9.07 -6.26 2.28
C GLY A 26 -9.22 -6.39 3.80
N PRO A 27 -8.96 -7.58 4.34
CA PRO A 27 -9.24 -7.89 5.73
C PRO A 27 -8.26 -7.19 6.68
N LYS A 28 -8.73 -6.92 7.91
CA LYS A 28 -7.91 -6.35 9.00
C LYS A 28 -7.04 -7.43 9.67
N THR A 29 -7.60 -8.61 9.86
CA THR A 29 -6.95 -9.80 10.44
C THR A 29 -6.73 -10.87 9.37
N GLU A 30 -5.95 -11.91 9.66
CA GLU A 30 -5.72 -13.04 8.74
C GLU A 30 -5.24 -12.62 7.33
N ARG A 31 -4.44 -11.55 7.23
CA ARG A 31 -3.92 -11.06 5.95
C ARG A 31 -2.58 -11.67 5.61
N ALA A 32 -2.37 -11.96 4.32
CA ALA A 32 -1.04 -12.21 3.77
C ALA A 32 -0.21 -10.90 3.74
N GLY A 33 1.05 -11.01 3.33
CA GLY A 33 1.98 -9.89 3.13
C GLY A 33 1.59 -8.89 2.02
N ILE A 34 0.31 -8.64 1.72
CA ILE A 34 -0.13 -7.79 0.61
C ILE A 34 -1.08 -6.71 1.12
N VAL A 35 -0.73 -5.45 0.98
CA VAL A 35 -1.57 -4.30 1.34
C VAL A 35 -1.93 -3.50 0.09
N SER A 36 -3.21 -3.51 -0.29
CA SER A 36 -3.76 -2.65 -1.34
C SER A 36 -4.44 -1.44 -0.70
N PHE A 37 -4.20 -0.24 -1.21
CA PHE A 37 -4.70 0.99 -0.58
C PHE A 37 -4.94 2.14 -1.58
N GLN A 38 -5.69 3.15 -1.11
CA GLN A 38 -5.77 4.48 -1.67
C GLN A 38 -5.30 5.48 -0.60
N LEU A 39 -4.68 6.58 -1.04
CA LEU A 39 -4.24 7.66 -0.14
C LEU A 39 -4.89 8.96 -0.61
N GLY A 40 -5.91 9.41 0.13
CA GLY A 40 -6.72 10.57 -0.23
C GLY A 40 -7.30 10.46 -1.64
N THR A 41 -7.13 11.52 -2.42
CA THR A 41 -7.55 11.62 -3.82
C THR A 41 -6.43 11.33 -4.83
N ILE A 42 -5.25 10.88 -4.36
CA ILE A 42 -4.09 10.65 -5.23
C ILE A 42 -4.36 9.44 -6.13
N HIS A 43 -4.12 9.59 -7.44
CA HIS A 43 -4.19 8.46 -8.37
C HIS A 43 -3.08 7.45 -8.07
N ALA A 44 -3.42 6.16 -8.12
CA ALA A 44 -2.48 5.09 -7.78
C ALA A 44 -1.17 5.13 -8.60
N HIS A 45 -1.23 5.53 -9.87
CA HIS A 45 -0.03 5.63 -10.72
C HIS A 45 0.87 6.80 -10.30
N ASP A 46 0.31 7.95 -9.92
CA ASP A 46 1.06 9.11 -9.45
C ASP A 46 1.75 8.79 -8.12
N LEU A 47 1.05 8.11 -7.22
CA LEU A 47 1.61 7.69 -5.93
C LEU A 47 2.78 6.72 -6.09
N VAL A 48 2.66 5.78 -7.03
CA VAL A 48 3.73 4.81 -7.34
C VAL A 48 4.91 5.51 -8.00
N ALA A 49 4.67 6.40 -8.96
CA ALA A 49 5.72 7.18 -9.61
C ALA A 49 6.46 8.08 -8.60
N TYR A 50 5.74 8.69 -7.66
CA TYR A 50 6.34 9.47 -6.58
C TYR A 50 7.21 8.60 -5.68
N ALA A 51 6.70 7.45 -5.23
CA ALA A 51 7.44 6.54 -4.35
C ALA A 51 8.69 5.95 -5.01
N ASP A 52 8.66 5.70 -6.32
CA ASP A 52 9.78 5.22 -7.11
C ASP A 52 11.00 6.17 -7.06
N GLN A 53 10.75 7.48 -7.02
CA GLN A 53 11.83 8.48 -6.86
C GLN A 53 12.59 8.35 -5.54
N PHE A 54 11.99 7.69 -4.53
CA PHE A 54 12.62 7.40 -3.24
C PHE A 54 13.09 5.94 -3.15
N GLY A 55 13.12 5.21 -4.27
CA GLY A 55 13.55 3.82 -4.34
C GLY A 55 12.54 2.82 -3.75
N ILE A 56 11.25 3.20 -3.66
CA ILE A 56 10.20 2.33 -3.16
C ILE A 56 9.38 1.79 -4.33
N ALA A 57 9.57 0.50 -4.64
CA ALA A 57 8.83 -0.18 -5.69
C ALA A 57 7.46 -0.66 -5.19
N MET A 58 6.40 -0.21 -5.86
CA MET A 58 5.01 -0.62 -5.63
C MET A 58 4.31 -0.87 -6.97
N ARG A 59 3.09 -1.42 -6.94
CA ARG A 59 2.26 -1.55 -8.14
C ARG A 59 1.03 -0.66 -8.05
N GLY A 60 0.76 0.08 -9.13
CA GLY A 60 -0.49 0.81 -9.34
C GLY A 60 -1.37 0.09 -10.37
N GLY A 61 -2.70 0.25 -10.26
CA GLY A 61 -3.65 -0.19 -11.28
C GLY A 61 -4.67 -1.20 -10.76
N HIS A 62 -5.15 -2.08 -11.66
CA HIS A 62 -6.19 -3.07 -11.36
C HIS A 62 -5.66 -4.37 -10.75
N HIS A 63 -4.34 -4.62 -10.80
CA HIS A 63 -3.71 -5.88 -10.35
C HIS A 63 -4.27 -7.13 -11.02
N CYS A 64 -4.64 -7.04 -12.30
CA CYS A 64 -5.36 -8.08 -13.05
C CYS A 64 -6.72 -8.49 -12.45
N ASN A 65 -7.29 -7.67 -11.56
CA ASN A 65 -8.54 -7.94 -10.84
C ASN A 65 -9.65 -6.93 -11.20
N GLN A 66 -9.77 -6.59 -12.49
CA GLN A 66 -10.73 -5.59 -12.97
C GLN A 66 -12.20 -5.82 -12.53
N PRO A 67 -12.72 -7.07 -12.48
CA PRO A 67 -14.07 -7.32 -11.97
C PRO A 67 -14.26 -6.91 -10.51
N LEU A 68 -13.26 -7.17 -9.64
CA LEU A 68 -13.29 -6.76 -8.25
C LEU A 68 -13.23 -5.24 -8.11
N MET A 69 -12.39 -4.58 -8.90
CA MET A 69 -12.29 -3.12 -8.94
C MET A 69 -13.64 -2.47 -9.28
N ARG A 70 -14.35 -3.00 -10.30
CA ARG A 70 -15.72 -2.57 -10.63
C ARG A 70 -16.69 -2.77 -9.48
N LYS A 71 -16.67 -3.93 -8.81
CA LYS A 71 -17.53 -4.21 -7.64
C LYS A 71 -17.27 -3.25 -6.48
N LEU A 72 -16.03 -2.82 -6.30
CA LEU A 72 -15.64 -1.88 -5.24
C LEU A 72 -15.83 -0.41 -5.64
N GLY A 73 -16.22 -0.13 -6.89
CA GLY A 73 -16.35 1.23 -7.41
C GLY A 73 -15.01 1.96 -7.55
N LEU A 74 -13.93 1.23 -7.79
CA LEU A 74 -12.57 1.76 -7.85
C LEU A 74 -11.98 1.62 -9.24
N HIS A 75 -11.27 2.65 -9.69
CA HIS A 75 -10.53 2.62 -10.95
C HIS A 75 -9.13 2.02 -10.79
N ALA A 76 -8.45 2.28 -9.67
CA ALA A 76 -7.12 1.72 -9.41
C ALA A 76 -6.80 1.78 -7.92
N THR A 77 -5.86 0.95 -7.50
CA THR A 77 -5.26 1.02 -6.16
C THR A 77 -3.74 0.94 -6.25
N ALA A 78 -3.06 1.52 -5.26
CA ALA A 78 -1.66 1.20 -5.01
C ALA A 78 -1.58 -0.12 -4.21
N ARG A 79 -0.51 -0.89 -4.40
CA ARG A 79 -0.28 -2.15 -3.69
C ARG A 79 1.19 -2.31 -3.33
N ALA A 80 1.43 -2.49 -2.04
CA ALA A 80 2.70 -2.94 -1.49
C ALA A 80 2.58 -4.44 -1.15
N SER A 81 3.52 -5.24 -1.64
CA SER A 81 3.57 -6.69 -1.42
C SER A 81 4.91 -7.04 -0.81
N PHE A 82 4.86 -7.71 0.33
CA PHE A 82 5.99 -8.13 1.15
C PHE A 82 6.13 -9.65 1.12
N TYR A 83 7.37 -10.09 1.26
CA TYR A 83 7.74 -11.50 1.36
C TYR A 83 8.83 -11.69 2.42
N PHE A 84 9.29 -12.93 2.62
CA PHE A 84 10.20 -13.29 3.73
C PHE A 84 11.51 -12.51 3.78
N TYR A 85 11.94 -11.93 2.65
CA TYR A 85 13.17 -11.16 2.53
C TYR A 85 12.98 -9.69 2.88
N ASN A 86 11.74 -9.22 3.04
CA ASN A 86 11.47 -7.85 3.42
C ASN A 86 11.65 -7.64 4.93
N THR A 87 11.87 -6.39 5.30
CA THR A 87 12.16 -6.01 6.69
C THR A 87 11.15 -5.01 7.23
N GLU A 88 11.03 -4.94 8.56
CA GLU A 88 10.20 -3.93 9.22
C GLU A 88 10.66 -2.50 8.88
N SER A 89 11.97 -2.29 8.75
CA SER A 89 12.53 -0.99 8.35
C SER A 89 12.13 -0.55 6.93
N GLU A 90 11.90 -1.49 6.01
CA GLU A 90 11.38 -1.17 4.68
C GLU A 90 9.91 -0.72 4.74
N ILE A 91 9.12 -1.29 5.66
CA ILE A 91 7.76 -0.85 5.93
C ILE A 91 7.75 0.56 6.50
N ASP A 92 8.63 0.86 7.46
CA ASP A 92 8.75 2.20 8.04
C ASP A 92 9.15 3.23 6.96
N ARG A 93 10.13 2.89 6.10
CA ARG A 93 10.53 3.75 4.98
C ARG A 93 9.40 3.97 3.98
N LEU A 94 8.59 2.95 3.69
CA LEU A 94 7.39 3.07 2.86
C LEU A 94 6.40 4.07 3.48
N VAL A 95 6.12 3.95 4.78
CA VAL A 95 5.18 4.83 5.50
C VAL A 95 5.65 6.27 5.47
N ASP A 96 6.94 6.51 5.70
CA ASP A 96 7.55 7.84 5.62
C ASP A 96 7.40 8.47 4.24
N VAL A 97 7.66 7.70 3.17
CA VAL A 97 7.52 8.17 1.78
C VAL A 97 6.06 8.46 1.45
N LEU A 98 5.13 7.63 1.89
CA LEU A 98 3.69 7.86 1.68
C LEU A 98 3.18 9.09 2.44
N HIS A 99 3.69 9.33 3.65
CA HIS A 99 3.40 10.56 4.39
C HIS A 99 3.94 11.81 3.69
N ARG A 100 5.13 11.72 3.07
CA ARG A 100 5.65 12.80 2.22
C ARG A 100 4.80 13.01 0.97
N ALA A 101 4.33 11.92 0.36
CA ALA A 101 3.43 11.98 -0.79
C ALA A 101 2.11 12.67 -0.43
N SER A 102 1.50 12.34 0.72
CA SER A 102 0.25 12.98 1.15
C SER A 102 0.41 14.51 1.24
N ARG A 103 1.52 14.97 1.85
CA ARG A 103 1.86 16.39 1.93
C ARG A 103 2.15 17.03 0.58
N TYR A 104 2.83 16.32 -0.33
CA TYR A 104 3.15 16.82 -1.67
C TYR A 104 1.89 17.03 -2.53
N PHE A 105 0.94 16.10 -2.45
CA PHE A 105 -0.33 16.17 -3.20
C PHE A 105 -1.44 16.93 -2.45
N GLY A 106 -1.21 17.36 -1.21
CA GLY A 106 -2.14 18.16 -0.42
C GLY A 106 -3.34 17.37 0.13
N VAL A 107 -3.12 16.12 0.53
CA VAL A 107 -4.14 15.21 1.11
C VAL A 107 -3.83 14.77 2.53
#